data_AF-A0A382AWT8-F1
#
_entry.id   AF-A0A382AWT8-F1
#
_cell.length_a   1.000
_cell.length_b   1.000
_cell.length_c   1.000
_cell.angle_alpha   90.00
_cell.angle_beta   90.00
_cell.angle_gamma   90.00
#
_symmetry.space_group_name_H-M   'P 1'
#
loop_
_entity.id
_entity.type
_entity.pdbx_description
1 polymer ?
#
loop_
_entity_poly.entity_id
_entity_poly.type
_entity_poly.pdbx_seq_one_letter_code
_entity_poly.pdbx_strand_id
1 'polypeptide(L)'
;MGQKVLTSQVDSLEEDQALMKEWLGENRITDTVAKFQPGSGIEKLNLRFDITRLRTALEDAQKCVVDLGGGFGVIPLTRRPGSVGTSGAGDASDMDLIGLYYLRPDNTYEEVARDEAVDEFAFSELCPEFKGTYFETLHQELTRRFPIGRMRVLLKEPLTCNSWHRDPEPRLHIPIITNPGSLFVINHHVTHIPADGSVYFTDTRGYHTAINGGEHPRVHIVAALPLKT
;
A
#
# COMPACT_ATOMS: atom_id res chain seq x y z
N MET A 1 37.42 33.29 -32.65
CA MET A 1 37.38 32.62 -31.34
C MET A 1 36.76 33.57 -30.33
N GLY A 2 35.46 33.46 -30.09
CA GLY A 2 34.76 34.22 -29.05
C GLY A 2 34.25 33.23 -28.01
N GLN A 3 34.94 33.16 -26.88
CA GLN A 3 34.55 32.33 -25.74
C GLN A 3 33.26 32.92 -25.17
N LYS A 4 32.15 32.23 -25.38
CA LYS A 4 30.88 32.53 -24.73
C LYS A 4 31.07 32.18 -23.25
N VAL A 5 31.24 33.20 -22.43
CA VAL A 5 31.32 33.08 -20.98
C VAL A 5 29.98 32.49 -20.51
N LEU A 6 30.01 31.23 -20.09
CA LEU A 6 28.97 30.60 -19.30
C LEU A 6 29.11 31.12 -17.86
N THR A 7 28.51 32.26 -17.56
CA THR A 7 28.30 32.70 -16.17
C THR A 7 26.90 33.24 -16.02
N SER A 8 25.94 32.33 -15.85
CA SER A 8 24.63 32.66 -15.29
C SER A 8 24.13 31.44 -14.54
N GLN A 9 24.17 31.52 -13.21
CA GLN A 9 23.49 30.70 -12.19
C GLN A 9 24.43 30.50 -10.99
N VAL A 10 24.80 31.60 -10.35
CA VAL A 10 24.93 31.57 -8.89
C VAL A 10 23.76 32.44 -8.46
N ASP A 11 22.65 31.79 -8.16
CA ASP A 11 21.44 32.42 -7.62
C ASP A 11 21.82 33.24 -6.38
N SER A 12 21.04 34.29 -6.11
CA SER A 12 21.50 35.36 -5.24
C SER A 12 21.62 34.88 -3.78
N LEU A 13 22.85 34.90 -3.26
CA LEU A 13 23.19 34.52 -1.88
C LEU A 13 22.26 35.17 -0.85
N GLU A 14 21.83 36.42 -1.12
CA GLU A 14 20.98 37.20 -0.24
C GLU A 14 19.53 36.67 -0.21
N GLU A 15 18.98 36.22 -1.34
CA GLU A 15 17.65 35.59 -1.41
C GLU A 15 17.65 34.26 -0.66
N ASP A 16 18.67 33.43 -0.83
CA ASP A 16 18.82 32.15 -0.13
C ASP A 16 18.90 32.36 1.40
N GLN A 17 19.67 33.36 1.83
CA GLN A 17 19.76 33.72 3.25
C GLN A 17 18.44 34.23 3.81
N ALA A 18 17.69 35.01 3.03
CA ALA A 18 16.38 35.51 3.43
C ALA A 18 15.37 34.37 3.58
N LEU A 19 15.30 33.45 2.61
CA LEU A 19 14.43 32.26 2.65
C LEU A 19 14.77 31.35 3.84
N MET A 20 16.06 31.06 4.05
CA MET A 20 16.49 30.22 5.17
C MET A 20 16.10 30.85 6.52
N LYS A 21 16.27 32.16 6.67
CA LYS A 21 15.88 32.88 7.89
C LYS A 21 14.37 32.80 8.12
N GLU A 22 13.57 32.91 7.07
CA GLU A 22 12.11 32.76 7.13
C GLU A 22 11.72 31.34 7.58
N TRP A 23 12.25 30.30 6.93
CA TRP A 23 11.94 28.90 7.26
C TRP A 23 12.37 28.52 8.68
N LEU A 24 13.52 28.99 9.15
CA LEU A 24 13.99 28.75 10.52
C LEU A 24 13.16 29.52 11.57
N GLY A 25 12.52 30.61 11.18
CA GLY A 25 11.59 31.35 12.03
C GLY A 25 10.22 30.68 12.17
N GLU A 26 9.85 29.79 11.25
CA GLU A 26 8.57 29.08 11.26
C GLU A 26 8.60 27.86 12.19
N ASN A 27 7.69 27.81 13.17
CA ASN A 27 7.52 26.62 13.99
C ASN A 27 6.68 25.56 13.27
N ARG A 28 7.34 24.52 12.75
CA ARG A 28 6.69 23.40 12.06
C ARG A 28 6.39 22.19 12.95
N ILE A 29 6.55 22.31 14.27
CA ILE A 29 6.17 21.26 15.22
C ILE A 29 4.64 21.14 15.23
N THR A 30 4.14 19.96 14.93
CA THR A 30 2.71 19.62 15.01
C THR A 30 2.45 18.65 16.15
N ASP A 31 1.31 18.83 16.84
CA ASP A 31 0.86 17.93 17.90
C ASP A 31 0.48 16.53 17.36
N THR A 32 0.20 16.41 16.05
CA THR A 32 -0.12 15.12 15.45
C THR A 32 0.18 15.04 13.95
N VAL A 33 0.64 13.87 13.52
CA VAL A 33 0.80 13.45 12.11
C VAL A 33 -0.12 12.28 11.74
N ALA A 34 -0.98 11.85 12.68
CA ALA A 34 -1.75 10.61 12.59
C ALA A 34 -3.17 10.80 11.99
N LYS A 35 -3.42 11.92 11.29
CA LYS A 35 -4.71 12.18 10.63
C LYS A 35 -4.61 11.87 9.15
N PHE A 36 -5.65 11.26 8.60
CA PHE A 36 -5.79 11.10 7.16
C PHE A 36 -5.98 12.46 6.48
N GLN A 37 -5.23 12.68 5.41
CA GLN A 37 -5.38 13.82 4.51
C GLN A 37 -5.62 13.28 3.10
N PRO A 38 -6.79 13.56 2.49
CA PRO A 38 -7.05 13.15 1.11
C PRO A 38 -6.10 13.87 0.16
N GLY A 39 -5.87 13.27 -1.01
CA GLY A 39 -5.02 13.85 -2.03
C GLY A 39 -5.15 13.10 -3.34
N SER A 40 -4.53 13.64 -4.39
CA SER A 40 -4.61 13.03 -5.72
C SER A 40 -4.17 11.57 -5.69
N GLY A 41 -5.09 10.66 -5.99
CA GLY A 41 -4.85 9.22 -6.00
C GLY A 41 -5.08 8.51 -4.67
N ILE A 42 -5.50 9.18 -3.59
CA ILE A 42 -5.91 8.53 -2.35
C ILE A 42 -7.16 9.17 -1.75
N GLU A 43 -8.23 8.37 -1.64
CA GLU A 43 -9.55 8.84 -1.22
C GLU A 43 -10.15 7.95 -0.15
N LYS A 44 -10.88 8.54 0.81
CA LYS A 44 -11.60 7.80 1.85
C LYS A 44 -13.04 7.55 1.41
N LEU A 45 -13.46 6.28 1.39
CA LEU A 45 -14.83 5.90 1.03
C LEU A 45 -15.78 6.11 2.21
N ASN A 46 -17.07 6.31 1.89
CA ASN A 46 -18.15 6.21 2.88
C ASN A 46 -18.53 4.73 3.15
N LEU A 47 -17.53 3.93 3.52
CA LEU A 47 -17.66 2.53 3.91
C LEU A 47 -16.73 2.28 5.10
N ARG A 48 -17.23 1.60 6.12
CA ARG A 48 -16.50 1.33 7.36
C ARG A 48 -16.83 -0.05 7.90
N PHE A 49 -15.81 -0.75 8.34
CA PHE A 49 -15.88 -2.05 9.00
C PHE A 49 -15.60 -1.93 10.50
N ASP A 50 -16.02 -2.92 11.28
CA ASP A 50 -15.72 -3.02 12.70
C ASP A 50 -14.24 -3.37 12.91
N ILE A 51 -13.46 -2.41 13.40
CA ILE A 51 -12.02 -2.57 13.60
C ILE A 51 -11.68 -3.64 14.64
N THR A 52 -12.51 -3.84 15.66
CA THR A 52 -12.28 -4.85 16.69
C THR A 52 -12.46 -6.24 16.10
N ARG A 53 -13.52 -6.45 15.33
CA ARG A 53 -13.76 -7.73 14.63
C ARG A 53 -12.70 -8.03 13.57
N LEU A 54 -12.16 -7.00 12.90
CA LEU A 54 -11.03 -7.16 11.98
C LEU A 54 -9.76 -7.62 12.71
N ARG A 55 -9.49 -7.09 13.89
CA ARG A 55 -8.34 -7.51 14.71
C ARG A 55 -8.48 -8.94 15.20
N THR A 56 -9.67 -9.33 15.67
CA THR A 56 -9.95 -10.74 16.03
C THR A 56 -9.75 -11.67 14.84
N ALA A 57 -10.28 -11.33 13.66
CA ALA A 57 -10.08 -12.15 12.46
C ALA A 57 -8.59 -12.24 12.04
N LEU A 58 -7.82 -11.17 12.25
CA LEU A 58 -6.37 -11.18 12.01
C LEU A 58 -5.63 -12.08 13.00
N GLU A 59 -5.99 -12.07 14.28
CA GLU A 59 -5.40 -12.94 15.31
C GLU A 59 -5.60 -14.43 14.94
N ASP A 60 -6.82 -14.81 14.55
CA ASP A 60 -7.13 -16.18 14.13
C ASP A 60 -6.36 -16.62 12.87
N ALA A 61 -6.00 -15.65 12.01
CA ALA A 61 -5.33 -15.86 10.74
C ALA A 61 -3.80 -15.82 10.81
N GLN A 62 -3.18 -15.55 11.96
CA GLN A 62 -1.71 -15.42 12.07
C GLN A 62 -0.95 -16.67 11.60
N LYS A 63 -1.54 -17.85 11.79
CA LYS A 63 -0.99 -19.13 11.31
C LYS A 63 -0.92 -19.26 9.78
N CYS A 64 -1.57 -18.36 9.05
CA CYS A 64 -1.66 -18.36 7.59
C CYS A 64 -0.67 -17.39 6.93
N VAL A 65 0.20 -16.75 7.71
CA VAL A 65 1.21 -15.80 7.21
C VAL A 65 2.25 -16.53 6.37
N VAL A 66 2.45 -16.04 5.15
CA VAL A 66 3.58 -16.37 4.28
C VAL A 66 4.60 -15.24 4.37
N ASP A 67 5.80 -15.54 4.83
CA ASP A 67 6.91 -14.58 4.87
C ASP A 67 7.56 -14.49 3.47
N LEU A 68 7.63 -13.27 2.93
CA LEU A 68 8.25 -12.97 1.64
C LEU A 68 9.65 -12.33 1.79
N GLY A 69 10.15 -12.23 3.03
CA GLY A 69 11.43 -11.62 3.36
C GLY A 69 11.37 -10.09 3.41
N GLY A 70 12.46 -9.46 3.89
CA GLY A 70 12.55 -8.00 4.00
C GLY A 70 11.53 -7.38 4.96
N GLY A 71 11.03 -8.15 5.92
CA GLY A 71 9.99 -7.74 6.86
C GLY A 71 8.61 -7.60 6.24
N PHE A 72 8.34 -8.32 5.14
CA PHE A 72 7.06 -8.32 4.43
C PHE A 72 6.38 -9.69 4.51
N GLY A 73 5.19 -9.73 5.10
CA GLY A 73 4.38 -10.94 5.21
C GLY A 73 3.02 -10.78 4.53
N VAL A 74 2.44 -11.88 4.06
CA VAL A 74 1.16 -11.88 3.35
C VAL A 74 0.25 -13.01 3.84
N ILE A 75 -1.05 -12.73 3.96
CA ILE A 75 -2.09 -13.75 4.11
C ILE A 75 -3.05 -13.62 2.91
N PRO A 76 -3.09 -14.57 1.97
CA PRO A 76 -4.04 -14.54 0.86
C PRO A 76 -5.46 -14.82 1.38
N LEU A 77 -6.40 -13.90 1.13
CA LEU A 77 -7.80 -14.04 1.56
C LEU A 77 -8.69 -14.60 0.44
N THR A 78 -8.33 -14.38 -0.81
CA THR A 78 -9.03 -14.90 -1.99
C THR A 78 -8.13 -15.83 -2.80
N ARG A 79 -8.76 -16.73 -3.56
CA ARG A 79 -8.11 -17.74 -4.39
C ARG A 79 -8.85 -17.97 -5.70
N ARG A 80 -8.21 -18.70 -6.62
CA ARG A 80 -8.86 -19.16 -7.86
C ARG A 80 -9.83 -20.32 -7.57
N PRO A 81 -10.96 -20.43 -8.27
CA PRO A 81 -11.83 -21.60 -8.15
C PRO A 81 -11.06 -22.91 -8.36
N GLY A 82 -11.25 -23.86 -7.46
CA GLY A 82 -10.62 -25.18 -7.53
C GLY A 82 -9.14 -25.25 -7.09
N SER A 83 -8.53 -24.15 -6.66
CA SER A 83 -7.18 -24.19 -6.07
C SER A 83 -7.18 -25.00 -4.77
N VAL A 84 -6.28 -25.97 -4.66
CA VAL A 84 -6.21 -26.92 -3.53
C VAL A 84 -5.33 -26.39 -2.38
N GLY A 85 -4.53 -25.35 -2.64
CA GLY A 85 -3.68 -24.71 -1.64
C GLY A 85 -4.47 -24.07 -0.51
N THR A 86 -4.00 -24.28 0.71
CA THR A 86 -4.49 -23.58 1.91
C THR A 86 -3.71 -22.29 2.12
N SER A 87 -4.34 -21.26 2.66
CA SER A 87 -3.63 -20.01 2.99
C SER A 87 -2.53 -20.30 4.03
N GLY A 88 -1.26 -20.23 3.62
CA GLY A 88 -0.09 -20.47 4.47
C GLY A 88 0.62 -21.82 4.33
N ALA A 89 0.15 -22.76 3.48
CA ALA A 89 0.81 -24.08 3.34
C ALA A 89 0.88 -24.63 1.90
N GLY A 90 1.07 -23.77 0.90
CA GLY A 90 1.33 -24.18 -0.48
C GLY A 90 2.54 -23.47 -1.08
N ASP A 91 3.05 -24.00 -2.20
CA ASP A 91 4.07 -23.34 -3.00
C ASP A 91 3.60 -21.90 -3.30
N ALA A 92 4.40 -20.90 -2.93
CA ALA A 92 4.05 -19.48 -3.06
C ALA A 92 3.70 -19.08 -4.52
N SER A 93 4.09 -19.90 -5.49
CA SER A 93 3.73 -19.77 -6.91
C SER A 93 2.24 -19.93 -7.19
N ASP A 94 1.50 -20.77 -6.44
CA ASP A 94 0.07 -20.99 -6.71
C ASP A 94 -0.83 -19.85 -6.22
N MET A 95 -0.30 -19.01 -5.34
CA MET A 95 -1.04 -17.93 -4.68
C MET A 95 -0.82 -16.56 -5.35
N ASP A 96 0.06 -16.48 -6.35
CA ASP A 96 0.46 -15.25 -7.06
C ASP A 96 0.58 -14.08 -6.07
N LEU A 97 1.47 -14.16 -5.05
CA LEU A 97 1.43 -13.23 -3.91
C LEU A 97 1.99 -11.83 -4.19
N ILE A 98 2.64 -11.61 -5.33
CA ILE A 98 3.22 -10.33 -5.74
C ILE A 98 2.49 -9.84 -6.99
N GLY A 99 2.72 -10.51 -8.12
CA GLY A 99 2.17 -10.15 -9.43
C GLY A 99 2.87 -8.94 -10.04
N LEU A 100 2.64 -8.68 -11.33
CA LEU A 100 3.32 -7.66 -12.14
C LEU A 100 3.36 -6.27 -11.46
N TYR A 101 4.54 -5.68 -11.40
CA TYR A 101 4.75 -4.29 -11.00
C TYR A 101 5.89 -3.66 -11.80
N TYR A 102 5.99 -2.33 -11.75
CA TYR A 102 6.98 -1.57 -12.50
C TYR A 102 7.79 -0.68 -11.57
N LEU A 103 9.11 -0.66 -11.75
CA LEU A 103 10.03 0.19 -10.99
C LEU A 103 11.12 0.80 -11.86
N ARG A 104 11.73 1.88 -11.37
CA ARG A 104 12.92 2.51 -11.98
C ARG A 104 14.13 2.12 -11.12
N PRO A 105 14.93 1.12 -11.53
CA PRO A 105 15.89 0.47 -10.62
C PRO A 105 17.17 1.27 -10.41
N ASP A 106 17.54 2.10 -11.37
CA ASP A 106 18.86 2.69 -11.46
C ASP A 106 18.80 4.12 -12.02
N ASN A 107 19.99 4.68 -12.26
CA ASN A 107 20.18 6.05 -12.73
C ASN A 107 19.74 6.29 -14.18
N THR A 108 19.28 5.26 -14.90
CA THR A 108 18.65 5.45 -16.23
C THR A 108 17.26 6.05 -16.12
N TYR A 109 16.60 5.88 -14.97
CA TYR A 109 15.18 6.24 -14.75
C TYR A 109 14.20 5.53 -15.69
N GLU A 110 14.63 4.50 -16.40
CA GLU A 110 13.77 3.70 -17.25
C GLU A 110 12.88 2.77 -16.42
N GLU A 111 11.64 2.62 -16.86
CA GLU A 111 10.68 1.75 -16.19
C GLU A 111 10.88 0.30 -16.62
N VAL A 112 11.02 -0.60 -15.64
CA VAL A 112 11.23 -2.03 -15.86
C VAL A 112 10.13 -2.82 -15.17
N ALA A 113 9.53 -3.74 -15.93
CA ALA A 113 8.57 -4.71 -15.40
C ALA A 113 9.26 -5.75 -14.51
N ARG A 114 8.60 -6.12 -13.42
CA ARG A 114 8.97 -7.21 -12.52
C ARG A 114 7.79 -8.14 -12.34
N ASP A 115 8.09 -9.43 -12.24
CA ASP A 115 7.10 -10.49 -12.05
C ASP A 115 6.12 -10.64 -13.24
N GLU A 116 5.21 -11.61 -13.15
CA GLU A 116 4.26 -11.95 -14.21
C GLU A 116 2.89 -11.28 -14.04
N ALA A 117 2.20 -11.04 -15.15
CA ALA A 117 0.84 -10.53 -15.13
C ALA A 117 -0.10 -11.56 -14.48
N VAL A 118 -0.96 -11.09 -13.59
CA VAL A 118 -1.93 -11.93 -12.87
C VAL A 118 -3.32 -11.57 -13.36
N ASP A 119 -4.12 -12.59 -13.70
CA ASP A 119 -5.55 -12.40 -13.95
C ASP A 119 -6.27 -12.20 -12.62
N GLU A 120 -6.40 -10.93 -12.21
CA GLU A 120 -7.07 -10.53 -10.98
C GLU A 120 -8.52 -11.04 -10.90
N PHE A 121 -9.25 -11.15 -12.04
CA PHE A 121 -10.62 -11.68 -12.04
C PHE A 121 -10.70 -13.17 -11.71
N ALA A 122 -9.60 -13.91 -11.86
CA ALA A 122 -9.55 -15.32 -11.49
C ALA A 122 -9.69 -15.52 -9.98
N PHE A 123 -9.33 -14.54 -9.14
CA PHE A 123 -9.35 -14.63 -7.68
C PHE A 123 -10.74 -14.31 -7.10
N SER A 124 -11.71 -15.16 -7.45
CA SER A 124 -13.14 -14.93 -7.20
C SER A 124 -13.71 -15.66 -5.97
N GLU A 125 -12.96 -16.55 -5.32
CA GLU A 125 -13.40 -17.28 -4.13
C GLU A 125 -12.67 -16.80 -2.87
N LEU A 126 -13.40 -16.70 -1.75
CA LEU A 126 -12.78 -16.59 -0.42
C LEU A 126 -12.09 -17.92 -0.07
N CYS A 127 -10.90 -17.86 0.53
CA CYS A 127 -10.23 -19.03 1.07
C CYS A 127 -11.12 -19.70 2.16
N PRO A 128 -11.33 -21.03 2.14
CA PRO A 128 -12.27 -21.72 3.03
C PRO A 128 -12.02 -21.51 4.53
N GLU A 129 -10.77 -21.30 4.91
CA GLU A 129 -10.30 -21.08 6.27
C GLU A 129 -10.88 -19.80 6.89
N PHE A 130 -11.29 -18.84 6.05
CA PHE A 130 -11.88 -17.57 6.50
C PHE A 130 -13.40 -17.57 6.50
N LYS A 131 -14.06 -18.68 6.12
CA LYS A 131 -15.52 -18.80 6.23
C LYS A 131 -15.95 -18.73 7.70
N GLY A 132 -17.01 -17.98 7.98
CA GLY A 132 -17.49 -17.69 9.33
C GLY A 132 -16.69 -16.61 10.08
N THR A 133 -15.57 -16.15 9.54
CA THR A 133 -14.78 -15.05 10.14
C THR A 133 -15.28 -13.69 9.65
N TYR A 134 -14.77 -12.59 10.24
CA TYR A 134 -15.11 -11.27 9.76
C TYR A 134 -14.52 -10.93 8.38
N PHE A 135 -13.50 -11.67 7.92
CA PHE A 135 -13.00 -11.53 6.55
C PHE A 135 -14.03 -11.99 5.50
N GLU A 136 -14.90 -12.95 5.84
CA GLU A 136 -16.01 -13.33 4.95
C GLU A 136 -17.00 -12.18 4.77
N THR A 137 -17.40 -11.51 5.86
CA THR A 137 -18.26 -10.32 5.79
C THR A 137 -17.61 -9.21 4.96
N LEU A 138 -16.31 -8.98 5.16
CA LEU A 138 -15.55 -8.00 4.40
C LEU A 138 -15.52 -8.34 2.90
N HIS A 139 -15.20 -9.58 2.54
CA HIS A 139 -15.19 -10.05 1.16
C HIS A 139 -16.56 -9.86 0.49
N GLN A 140 -17.64 -10.33 1.14
CA GLN A 140 -19.00 -10.21 0.62
C GLN A 140 -19.39 -8.75 0.38
N GLU A 141 -19.10 -7.86 1.33
CA GLU A 141 -19.46 -6.44 1.21
C GLU A 141 -18.64 -5.72 0.14
N LEU A 142 -17.36 -6.04 -0.03
CA LEU A 142 -16.53 -5.44 -1.07
C LEU A 142 -16.93 -5.95 -2.47
N THR A 143 -17.05 -7.26 -2.66
CA THR A 143 -17.39 -7.88 -3.96
C THR A 143 -18.80 -7.52 -4.42
N ARG A 144 -19.74 -7.23 -3.50
CA ARG A 144 -21.07 -6.72 -3.86
C ARG A 144 -21.04 -5.30 -4.43
N ARG A 145 -19.98 -4.52 -4.18
CA ARG A 145 -19.87 -3.11 -4.56
C ARG A 145 -18.88 -2.87 -5.69
N PHE A 146 -17.83 -3.67 -5.79
CA PHE A 146 -16.68 -3.41 -6.65
C PHE A 146 -16.23 -4.69 -7.36
N PRO A 147 -15.58 -4.58 -8.54
CA PRO A 147 -14.85 -5.70 -9.13
C PRO A 147 -13.61 -5.96 -8.28
N ILE A 148 -13.71 -6.90 -7.34
CA ILE A 148 -12.60 -7.29 -6.46
C ILE A 148 -11.81 -8.42 -7.11
N GLY A 149 -10.49 -8.22 -7.23
CA GLY A 149 -9.53 -9.26 -7.58
C GLY A 149 -8.88 -9.87 -6.33
N ARG A 150 -7.56 -10.10 -6.38
CA ARG A 150 -6.80 -10.58 -5.22
C ARG A 150 -7.02 -9.69 -4.00
N MET A 151 -7.49 -10.31 -2.93
CA MET A 151 -7.57 -9.74 -1.60
C MET A 151 -6.59 -10.43 -0.66
N ARG A 152 -5.82 -9.65 0.07
CA ARG A 152 -4.72 -10.12 0.93
C ARG A 152 -4.61 -9.26 2.19
N VAL A 153 -4.17 -9.85 3.29
CA VAL A 153 -3.58 -9.09 4.40
C VAL A 153 -2.10 -8.90 4.12
N LEU A 154 -1.63 -7.66 4.19
CA LEU A 154 -0.22 -7.31 4.07
C LEU A 154 0.32 -6.87 5.43
N LEU A 155 1.40 -7.52 5.86
CA LEU A 155 2.09 -7.28 7.11
C LEU A 155 3.44 -6.64 6.82
N LYS A 156 3.78 -5.60 7.59
CA LYS A 156 5.06 -4.91 7.52
C LYS A 156 5.68 -4.80 8.89
N GLU A 157 6.92 -5.23 9.02
CA GLU A 157 7.72 -5.06 10.23
C GLU A 157 8.02 -3.58 10.53
N PRO A 158 8.38 -3.26 11.78
CA PRO A 158 8.91 -1.95 12.15
C PRO A 158 10.08 -1.50 11.27
N LEU A 159 10.20 -0.19 11.04
CA LEU A 159 11.34 0.44 10.36
C LEU A 159 11.63 -0.08 8.94
N THR A 160 10.60 -0.44 8.16
CA THR A 160 10.72 -0.93 6.77
C THR A 160 9.91 -0.08 5.78
N CYS A 161 10.09 -0.28 4.47
CA CYS A 161 9.20 0.22 3.42
C CYS A 161 9.11 -0.74 2.23
N ASN A 162 8.06 -0.62 1.41
CA ASN A 162 8.01 -1.29 0.12
C ASN A 162 8.90 -0.58 -0.91
N SER A 163 9.21 -1.26 -2.01
CA SER A 163 9.83 -0.63 -3.19
C SER A 163 9.01 0.58 -3.67
N TRP A 164 9.67 1.53 -4.32
CA TRP A 164 8.99 2.60 -5.05
C TRP A 164 8.57 2.07 -6.43
N HIS A 165 7.28 1.79 -6.60
CA HIS A 165 6.76 1.10 -7.78
C HIS A 165 5.36 1.58 -8.16
N ARG A 166 4.89 1.19 -9.33
CA ARG A 166 3.48 1.25 -9.70
C ARG A 166 2.98 -0.13 -10.12
N ASP A 167 1.69 -0.33 -10.01
CA ASP A 167 0.99 -1.55 -10.40
C ASP A 167 0.13 -1.35 -11.65
N PRO A 168 -0.38 -2.43 -12.25
CA PRO A 168 -1.37 -2.35 -13.31
C PRO A 168 -2.76 -1.93 -12.79
N GLU A 169 -3.17 -2.37 -11.60
CA GLU A 169 -4.48 -2.10 -11.01
C GLU A 169 -4.41 -1.15 -9.80
N PRO A 170 -5.44 -0.30 -9.59
CA PRO A 170 -5.70 0.39 -8.32
C PRO A 170 -6.05 -0.60 -7.20
N ARG A 171 -6.02 -0.14 -5.95
CA ARG A 171 -6.36 -0.97 -4.79
C ARG A 171 -7.24 -0.28 -3.76
N LEU A 172 -7.96 -1.09 -2.99
CA LEU A 172 -8.54 -0.68 -1.72
C LEU A 172 -7.59 -1.04 -0.58
N HIS A 173 -7.41 -0.14 0.38
CA HIS A 173 -6.71 -0.38 1.64
C HIS A 173 -7.65 -0.24 2.83
N ILE A 174 -7.55 -1.19 3.77
CA ILE A 174 -8.30 -1.18 5.03
C ILE A 174 -7.28 -1.48 6.15
N PRO A 175 -6.79 -0.45 6.87
CA PRO A 175 -5.80 -0.65 7.93
C PRO A 175 -6.42 -1.34 9.15
N ILE A 176 -5.72 -2.35 9.69
CA ILE A 176 -6.10 -3.09 10.92
C ILE A 176 -5.20 -2.68 12.10
N ILE A 177 -3.91 -2.59 11.84
CA ILE A 177 -2.87 -2.16 12.79
C ILE A 177 -2.04 -1.09 12.11
N THR A 178 -1.89 0.06 12.76
CA THR A 178 -1.16 1.22 12.23
C THR A 178 -0.49 1.97 13.39
N ASN A 179 0.44 2.84 13.05
CA ASN A 179 1.10 3.76 13.99
C ASN A 179 1.40 5.09 13.27
N PRO A 180 1.77 6.17 13.96
CA PRO A 180 2.03 7.47 13.31
C PRO A 180 3.09 7.44 12.19
N GLY A 181 4.03 6.49 12.21
CA GLY A 181 5.01 6.26 11.15
C GLY A 181 4.52 5.37 10.01
N SER A 182 3.28 4.86 10.06
CA SER A 182 2.63 4.14 8.97
C SER A 182 2.10 5.12 7.93
N LEU A 183 2.92 5.39 6.91
CA LEU A 183 2.62 6.37 5.86
C LEU A 183 2.39 5.67 4.52
N PHE A 184 1.55 6.27 3.69
CA PHE A 184 1.36 5.89 2.31
C PHE A 184 1.67 7.08 1.41
N VAL A 185 2.49 6.83 0.40
CA VAL A 185 2.91 7.85 -0.57
C VAL A 185 2.39 7.44 -1.94
N ILE A 186 1.70 8.32 -2.64
CA ILE A 186 1.33 8.13 -4.06
C ILE A 186 1.72 9.40 -4.82
N ASN A 187 2.52 9.25 -5.88
CA ASN A 187 3.15 10.32 -6.63
C ASN A 187 3.89 11.30 -5.69
N HIS A 188 3.29 12.45 -5.41
CA HIS A 188 3.85 13.48 -4.54
C HIS A 188 3.03 13.71 -3.25
N HIS A 189 1.97 12.92 -3.03
CA HIS A 189 1.12 13.03 -1.85
C HIS A 189 1.52 11.99 -0.81
N VAL A 190 1.61 12.41 0.45
CA VAL A 190 1.89 11.54 1.61
C VAL A 190 0.82 11.71 2.66
N THR A 191 0.31 10.61 3.19
CA THR A 191 -0.65 10.64 4.31
C THR A 191 -0.53 9.42 5.20
N HIS A 192 -0.86 9.59 6.48
CA HIS A 192 -1.18 8.49 7.36
C HIS A 192 -2.55 7.90 7.00
N ILE A 193 -2.71 6.58 7.10
CA ILE A 193 -4.00 5.91 6.93
C ILE A 193 -4.37 5.22 8.27
N PRO A 194 -5.35 5.74 9.03
CA PRO A 194 -5.65 5.27 10.38
C PRO A 194 -6.40 3.93 10.38
N ALA A 195 -6.13 3.10 11.38
CA ALA A 195 -6.83 1.85 11.65
C ALA A 195 -8.12 2.12 12.43
N ASP A 196 -9.07 2.78 11.77
CA ASP A 196 -10.39 3.12 12.30
C ASP A 196 -11.52 2.30 11.65
N GLY A 197 -11.17 1.33 10.80
CA GLY A 197 -12.09 0.50 10.02
C GLY A 197 -12.53 1.11 8.69
N SER A 198 -12.06 2.31 8.34
CA SER A 198 -12.40 2.95 7.07
C SER A 198 -11.75 2.25 5.88
N VAL A 199 -12.37 2.42 4.72
CA VAL A 199 -11.87 1.92 3.43
C VAL A 199 -11.29 3.08 2.63
N TYR A 200 -10.11 2.89 2.05
CA TYR A 200 -9.41 3.88 1.27
C TYR A 200 -9.16 3.35 -0.14
N PHE A 201 -9.53 4.12 -1.15
CA PHE A 201 -9.08 3.90 -2.52
C PHE A 201 -7.68 4.47 -2.69
N THR A 202 -6.79 3.69 -3.31
CA THR A 202 -5.46 4.11 -3.70
C THR A 202 -5.26 3.81 -5.19
N ASP A 203 -4.94 4.85 -5.96
CA ASP A 203 -4.60 4.70 -7.37
C ASP A 203 -3.14 4.28 -7.51
N THR A 204 -2.88 2.99 -7.24
CA THR A 204 -1.55 2.37 -7.30
C THR A 204 -1.01 2.21 -8.72
N ARG A 205 -1.77 2.64 -9.75
CA ARG A 205 -1.21 2.89 -11.09
C ARG A 205 -0.25 4.08 -11.09
N GLY A 206 -0.40 4.98 -10.12
CA GLY A 206 0.63 5.96 -9.76
C GLY A 206 1.79 5.29 -9.01
N TYR A 207 2.97 5.87 -9.14
CA TYR A 207 4.11 5.40 -8.35
C TYR A 207 3.86 5.65 -6.88
N HIS A 208 4.10 4.63 -6.04
CA HIS A 208 3.74 4.67 -4.64
C HIS A 208 4.69 3.81 -3.80
N THR A 209 4.63 4.01 -2.49
CA THR A 209 5.23 3.11 -1.50
C THR A 209 4.43 3.17 -0.20
N ALA A 210 4.49 2.07 0.55
CA ALA A 210 4.01 2.03 1.91
C ALA A 210 5.18 1.95 2.89
N ILE A 211 5.16 2.83 3.87
CA ILE A 211 6.23 2.99 4.86
C ILE A 211 5.70 2.53 6.22
N ASN A 212 6.56 1.87 6.99
CA ASN A 212 6.35 1.68 8.43
C ASN A 212 7.60 2.21 9.14
N GLY A 213 7.59 3.50 9.44
CA GLY A 213 8.68 4.17 10.16
C GLY A 213 8.52 4.14 11.68
N GLY A 214 7.52 3.41 12.20
CA GLY A 214 7.30 3.26 13.63
C GLY A 214 7.88 1.96 14.18
N GLU A 215 7.83 1.84 15.51
CA GLU A 215 8.36 0.72 16.29
C GLU A 215 7.36 -0.45 16.43
N HIS A 216 6.19 -0.35 15.81
CA HIS A 216 5.14 -1.37 15.85
C HIS A 216 4.81 -1.87 14.44
N PRO A 217 4.30 -3.10 14.30
CA PRO A 217 3.89 -3.63 13.01
C PRO A 217 2.83 -2.76 12.33
N ARG A 218 2.81 -2.83 11.00
CA ARG A 218 1.77 -2.24 10.15
C ARG A 218 1.04 -3.35 9.42
N VAL A 219 -0.29 -3.40 9.56
CA VAL A 219 -1.12 -4.44 8.92
C VAL A 219 -2.31 -3.82 8.21
N HIS A 220 -2.43 -4.07 6.91
CA HIS A 220 -3.53 -3.60 6.07
C HIS A 220 -4.13 -4.78 5.29
N ILE A 221 -5.45 -4.81 5.16
CA ILE A 221 -6.08 -5.58 4.08
C ILE A 221 -5.96 -4.75 2.81
N VAL A 222 -5.64 -5.42 1.72
CA VAL A 222 -5.55 -4.84 0.38
C VAL A 222 -6.36 -5.68 -0.60
N ALA A 223 -7.16 -5.04 -1.43
CA ALA A 223 -7.93 -5.68 -2.50
C ALA A 223 -7.65 -5.00 -3.84
N ALA A 224 -7.26 -5.77 -4.86
CA ALA A 224 -7.09 -5.26 -6.22
C ALA A 224 -8.44 -4.88 -6.85
N LEU A 225 -8.43 -3.83 -7.66
CA LEU A 225 -9.58 -3.35 -8.44
C LEU A 225 -9.32 -3.52 -9.94
N PRO A 226 -9.42 -4.74 -10.48
CA PRO A 226 -9.25 -4.96 -11.90
C PRO A 226 -10.28 -4.22 -12.75
N LEU A 227 -9.82 -3.75 -13.90
CA LEU A 227 -10.66 -3.13 -14.92
C LEU A 227 -10.88 -4.15 -16.04
N LYS A 228 -12.14 -4.36 -16.43
CA LYS A 228 -12.44 -5.05 -17.68
C LYS A 228 -12.00 -4.11 -18.81
N THR A 229 -10.97 -4.51 -19.54
CA THR A 229 -10.53 -3.84 -20.78
C THR A 229 -11.40 -4.28 -21.95
#